data_AF-A0A2S9FA55-F1
#
_entry.id   AF-A0A2S9FA55-F1
#
_cell.length_a   1.000
_cell.length_b   1.000
_cell.length_c   1.000
_cell.angle_alpha   90.00
_cell.angle_beta   90.00
_cell.angle_gamma   90.00
#
_symmetry.space_group_name_H-M   'P 1'
#
loop_
_entity.id
_entity.type
_entity.pdbx_description
1 polymer ?
#
loop_
_entity_poly.entity_id
_entity_poly.type
_entity_poly.pdbx_seq_one_letter_code
_entity_poly.pdbx_strand_id
1 'polypeptide(L)'
;PETAKALTPSHPFACKRPIIDQGYYETFNRDNVTLVDLRSNPIVSVRTTGIETEQGSHDLDVIVYATGFDAMTGALSRIDVRGRGGMSLGEFWAEEGPLSYLGMAVAGFPNLFTIQGPGSPSAAANFVAALEQNVEWIGDCVAHLRGHGYRTIEALPEAQQDWIDQATALVAPTVLVHPSCNSWYNGGNVPGKKRMYMGYTAGIPEYRRRCDEIAAAGYAGFKLA
;
A
#
# COMPACT_ATOMS: atom_id res chain seq x y z
N PRO A 1 -13.98 -22.32 -24.30
CA PRO A 1 -13.69 -23.07 -23.06
C PRO A 1 -12.30 -22.80 -22.47
N GLU A 2 -11.24 -22.90 -23.29
CA GLU A 2 -9.86 -22.63 -22.84
C GLU A 2 -9.67 -21.19 -22.34
N THR A 3 -10.14 -20.18 -23.09
CA THR A 3 -10.10 -18.76 -22.66
C THR A 3 -10.77 -18.54 -21.30
N ALA A 4 -11.95 -19.13 -21.10
CA ALA A 4 -12.67 -19.02 -19.83
C ALA A 4 -11.89 -19.65 -18.67
N LYS A 5 -11.30 -20.83 -18.89
CA LYS A 5 -10.45 -21.50 -17.90
C LYS A 5 -9.21 -20.68 -17.54
N ALA A 6 -8.56 -20.06 -18.54
CA ALA A 6 -7.41 -19.19 -18.33
C ALA A 6 -7.78 -17.92 -17.54
N LEU A 7 -8.96 -17.35 -17.76
CA LEU A 7 -9.44 -16.17 -17.04
C LEU A 7 -9.87 -16.45 -15.59
N THR A 8 -10.12 -17.72 -15.22
CA THR A 8 -10.55 -18.10 -13.87
C THR A 8 -9.43 -17.86 -12.84
N PRO A 9 -9.65 -17.00 -11.81
CA PRO A 9 -8.68 -16.78 -10.74
C PRO A 9 -8.46 -18.04 -9.88
N SER A 10 -7.22 -18.29 -9.49
CA SER A 10 -6.83 -19.43 -8.62
C SER A 10 -6.53 -19.05 -7.16
N HIS A 11 -6.69 -17.78 -6.80
CA HIS A 11 -6.46 -17.26 -5.45
C HIS A 11 -7.79 -17.09 -4.71
N PRO A 12 -7.80 -17.07 -3.36
CA PRO A 12 -9.02 -16.85 -2.59
C PRO A 12 -9.70 -15.54 -2.98
N PHE A 13 -11.03 -15.56 -3.08
CA PHE A 13 -11.82 -14.36 -3.32
C PHE A 13 -11.52 -13.28 -2.27
N ALA A 14 -11.51 -12.01 -2.71
CA ALA A 14 -11.23 -10.82 -1.89
C ALA A 14 -9.85 -10.76 -1.20
N CYS A 15 -8.93 -11.69 -1.48
CA CYS A 15 -7.55 -11.55 -1.00
C CYS A 15 -6.79 -10.42 -1.72
N LYS A 16 -7.23 -10.09 -2.95
CA LYS A 16 -6.84 -8.89 -3.72
C LYS A 16 -8.02 -7.92 -3.76
N ARG A 17 -7.76 -6.67 -4.15
CA ARG A 17 -8.82 -5.66 -4.33
C ARG A 17 -9.89 -6.19 -5.29
N PRO A 18 -11.16 -6.29 -4.88
CA PRO A 18 -12.24 -6.62 -5.80
C PRO A 18 -12.31 -5.59 -6.92
N ILE A 19 -12.37 -6.07 -8.15
CA ILE A 19 -12.50 -5.24 -9.35
C ILE A 19 -13.96 -5.33 -9.79
N ILE A 20 -14.53 -4.17 -10.12
CA ILE A 20 -15.81 -4.08 -10.80
C ILE A 20 -15.48 -3.76 -12.25
N ASP A 21 -15.99 -4.56 -13.17
CA ASP A 21 -15.80 -4.35 -14.59
C ASP A 21 -17.11 -3.99 -15.30
N GLN A 22 -16.97 -3.55 -16.56
CA GLN A 22 -18.08 -3.36 -17.48
C GLN A 22 -17.74 -4.06 -18.79
N GLY A 23 -18.04 -5.36 -18.88
CA GLY A 23 -17.87 -6.13 -20.11
C GLY A 23 -16.48 -6.73 -20.29
N TYR A 24 -15.68 -6.86 -19.22
CA TYR A 24 -14.30 -7.37 -19.34
C TYR A 24 -14.28 -8.82 -19.86
N TYR A 25 -15.12 -9.68 -19.30
CA TYR A 25 -15.18 -11.09 -19.72
C TYR A 25 -15.77 -11.23 -21.12
N GLU A 26 -16.80 -10.46 -21.46
CA GLU A 26 -17.45 -10.42 -22.77
C GLU A 26 -16.51 -9.96 -23.88
N THR A 27 -15.53 -9.11 -23.55
CA THR A 27 -14.53 -8.62 -24.50
C THR A 27 -13.76 -9.77 -25.16
N PHE A 28 -13.51 -10.87 -24.44
CA PHE A 28 -12.80 -12.04 -24.96
C PHE A 28 -13.63 -12.94 -25.89
N ASN A 29 -14.91 -12.64 -26.11
CA ASN A 29 -15.73 -13.32 -27.11
C ASN A 29 -15.63 -12.69 -28.50
N ARG A 30 -14.92 -11.56 -28.64
CA ARG A 30 -14.76 -10.84 -29.91
C ARG A 30 -13.62 -11.43 -30.74
N ASP A 31 -13.82 -11.52 -32.05
CA ASP A 31 -12.82 -12.06 -32.99
C ASP A 31 -11.49 -11.28 -33.01
N ASN A 32 -11.52 -10.02 -32.58
CA ASN A 32 -10.36 -9.12 -32.59
C ASN A 32 -9.63 -9.05 -31.24
N VAL A 33 -9.90 -9.97 -30.32
CA VAL A 33 -9.30 -10.00 -28.97
C VAL A 33 -8.67 -11.36 -28.73
N THR A 34 -7.40 -11.36 -28.36
CA THR A 34 -6.67 -12.58 -28.02
C THR A 34 -6.19 -12.50 -26.58
N LEU A 35 -6.49 -13.53 -25.80
CA LEU A 35 -5.88 -13.74 -24.48
C LEU A 35 -4.59 -14.54 -24.64
N VAL A 36 -3.48 -14.01 -24.12
CA VAL A 36 -2.21 -14.73 -24.01
C VAL A 36 -1.96 -15.06 -22.54
N ASP A 37 -2.03 -16.34 -22.16
CA ASP A 37 -1.80 -16.77 -20.77
C ASP A 37 -0.30 -16.86 -20.46
N LEU A 38 0.24 -15.80 -19.88
CA LEU A 38 1.67 -15.70 -19.58
C LEU A 38 2.15 -16.66 -18.47
N ARG A 39 1.24 -17.36 -17.77
CA ARG A 39 1.64 -18.38 -16.79
C ARG A 39 2.13 -19.66 -17.46
N SER A 40 1.60 -19.98 -18.64
CA SER A 40 2.03 -21.12 -19.46
C SER A 40 2.89 -20.72 -20.65
N ASN A 41 2.87 -19.45 -21.04
CA ASN A 41 3.65 -18.89 -22.12
C ASN A 41 4.37 -17.59 -21.71
N PRO A 42 5.43 -17.65 -20.88
CA PRO A 42 6.11 -16.48 -20.35
C PRO A 42 6.66 -15.55 -21.44
N ILE A 43 6.78 -14.26 -21.12
CA ILE A 43 7.47 -13.28 -21.95
C ILE A 43 8.97 -13.56 -21.92
N VAL A 44 9.59 -13.65 -23.09
CA VAL A 44 11.05 -13.78 -23.26
C VAL A 44 11.68 -12.40 -23.41
N SER A 45 11.11 -11.56 -24.29
CA SER A 45 11.64 -10.21 -24.51
C SER A 45 10.62 -9.28 -25.19
N VAL A 46 10.85 -7.98 -25.07
CA VAL A 46 10.19 -6.96 -25.91
C VAL A 46 11.10 -6.72 -27.12
N ARG A 47 10.54 -6.86 -28.32
CA ARG A 47 11.21 -6.66 -29.60
C ARG A 47 10.76 -5.34 -30.23
N THR A 48 11.47 -4.88 -31.25
CA THR A 48 11.08 -3.68 -32.02
C THR A 48 9.73 -3.81 -32.69
N THR A 49 9.29 -5.03 -33.01
CA THR A 49 8.00 -5.31 -33.66
C THR A 49 6.89 -5.69 -32.69
N GLY A 50 7.19 -5.92 -31.40
CA GLY A 50 6.17 -6.35 -30.43
C GLY A 50 6.74 -7.16 -29.26
N ILE A 51 6.05 -8.22 -28.85
CA ILE A 51 6.39 -9.04 -27.68
C ILE A 51 6.69 -10.48 -28.09
N GLU A 52 7.81 -11.01 -27.64
CA GLU A 52 8.18 -12.41 -27.80
C GLU A 52 7.87 -13.19 -26.51
N THR A 53 7.24 -14.34 -26.70
CA THR A 53 6.92 -15.33 -25.66
C THR A 53 7.60 -16.65 -26.00
N GLU A 54 7.65 -17.60 -25.06
CA GLU A 54 8.26 -18.92 -25.30
C GLU A 54 7.61 -19.71 -26.45
N GLN A 55 6.34 -19.45 -26.76
CA GLN A 55 5.60 -20.15 -27.81
C GLN A 55 5.48 -19.35 -29.12
N GLY A 56 6.00 -18.12 -29.19
CA GLY A 56 6.01 -17.31 -30.41
C GLY A 56 6.01 -15.80 -30.19
N SER A 57 5.96 -15.04 -31.28
CA SER A 57 5.95 -13.58 -31.30
C SER A 57 4.56 -13.01 -31.56
N HIS A 58 4.26 -11.88 -30.92
CA HIS A 58 3.08 -11.06 -31.16
C HIS A 58 3.53 -9.71 -31.68
N ASP A 59 3.26 -9.42 -32.96
CA ASP A 59 3.57 -8.11 -33.55
C ASP A 59 2.54 -7.08 -33.09
N LEU A 60 3.01 -5.94 -32.60
CA LEU A 60 2.23 -4.90 -31.94
C LEU A 60 2.81 -3.52 -32.27
N ASP A 61 1.94 -2.59 -32.68
CA ASP A 61 2.33 -1.19 -32.87
C ASP A 61 2.41 -0.41 -31.55
N VAL A 62 1.65 -0.84 -30.54
CA VAL A 62 1.51 -0.17 -29.24
C VAL A 62 1.50 -1.20 -28.12
N ILE A 63 2.26 -0.91 -27.06
CA ILE A 63 2.27 -1.69 -25.81
C ILE A 63 1.75 -0.81 -24.68
N VAL A 64 0.69 -1.28 -24.00
CA VAL A 64 0.09 -0.59 -22.84
C VAL A 64 0.50 -1.29 -21.55
N TYR A 65 1.18 -0.57 -20.66
CA TYR A 65 1.60 -1.09 -19.35
C TYR A 65 0.51 -0.88 -18.30
N ALA A 66 -0.33 -1.90 -18.10
CA ALA A 66 -1.27 -1.99 -16.99
C ALA A 66 -0.69 -2.77 -15.79
N THR A 67 0.59 -2.58 -15.48
CA THR A 67 1.38 -3.41 -14.55
C THR A 67 1.29 -2.98 -13.07
N GLY A 68 0.45 -2.01 -12.75
CA GLY A 68 0.23 -1.53 -11.39
C GLY A 68 1.35 -0.61 -10.88
N PHE A 69 1.54 -0.58 -9.55
CA PHE A 69 2.39 0.39 -8.88
C PHE A 69 3.19 -0.23 -7.73
N ASP A 70 4.34 0.34 -7.41
CA ASP A 70 4.95 0.19 -6.09
C ASP A 70 4.16 1.02 -5.07
N ALA A 71 3.19 0.36 -4.44
CA ALA A 71 2.17 1.02 -3.65
C ALA A 71 2.64 1.35 -2.21
N MET A 72 2.01 2.40 -1.67
CA MET A 72 2.19 2.99 -0.32
C MET A 72 3.58 3.58 -0.03
N THR A 73 4.66 2.85 -0.27
CA THR A 73 6.02 3.33 0.01
C THR A 73 6.72 3.93 -1.21
N GLY A 74 6.44 3.43 -2.42
CA GLY A 74 7.27 3.69 -3.60
C GLY A 74 7.39 5.15 -4.01
N ALA A 75 6.40 6.00 -3.73
CA ALA A 75 6.49 7.43 -4.01
C ALA A 75 7.50 8.13 -3.09
N LEU A 76 7.40 7.87 -1.78
CA LEU A 76 8.28 8.47 -0.77
C LEU A 76 9.69 7.88 -0.82
N SER A 77 9.83 6.58 -1.09
CA SER A 77 11.13 5.93 -1.26
C SER A 77 11.92 6.42 -2.49
N ARG A 78 11.29 7.16 -3.41
CA ARG A 78 11.95 7.79 -4.57
C ARG A 78 12.43 9.22 -4.30
N ILE A 79 12.12 9.77 -3.13
CA ILE A 79 12.57 11.09 -2.68
C ILE A 79 13.68 10.85 -1.66
N ASP A 80 14.74 11.67 -1.69
CA ASP A 80 15.81 11.63 -0.68
C ASP A 80 15.35 12.28 0.64
N VAL A 81 14.42 11.62 1.33
CA VAL A 81 13.90 12.07 2.63
C VAL A 81 14.84 11.59 3.75
N ARG A 82 15.40 12.55 4.49
CA ARG A 82 16.38 12.31 5.56
C ARG A 82 15.84 12.74 6.92
N GLY A 83 15.87 11.83 7.88
CA GLY A 83 15.49 12.03 9.27
C GLY A 83 16.68 12.35 10.18
N ARG A 84 16.53 12.07 11.48
CA ARG A 84 17.60 12.23 12.47
C ARG A 84 18.83 11.42 12.10
N GLY A 85 20.01 12.01 12.31
CA GLY A 85 21.28 11.35 12.01
C GLY A 85 21.51 11.02 10.54
N GLY A 86 20.73 11.60 9.61
CA GLY A 86 20.86 11.34 8.18
C GLY A 86 20.18 10.05 7.70
N MET A 87 19.35 9.42 8.55
CA MET A 87 18.60 8.20 8.21
C MET A 87 17.71 8.43 6.97
N SER A 88 17.85 7.59 5.94
CA SER A 88 16.96 7.62 4.77
C SER A 88 15.64 6.94 5.09
N LEU A 89 14.52 7.57 4.74
CA LEU A 89 13.20 6.93 4.84
C LEU A 89 13.08 5.72 3.92
N GLY A 90 13.66 5.81 2.72
CA GLY A 90 13.64 4.73 1.74
C GLY A 90 14.42 3.50 2.21
N GLU A 91 15.62 3.71 2.77
CA GLU A 91 16.45 2.62 3.31
C GLU A 91 15.80 2.02 4.56
N PHE A 92 15.30 2.86 5.47
CA PHE A 92 14.57 2.42 6.67
C PHE A 92 13.39 1.50 6.32
N TRP A 93 12.55 1.88 5.36
CA TRP A 93 11.42 1.04 4.95
C TRP A 93 11.82 -0.21 4.15
N ALA A 94 12.97 -0.18 3.47
CA ALA A 94 13.49 -1.37 2.79
C ALA A 94 14.00 -2.42 3.78
N GLU A 95 14.66 -2.00 4.86
CA GLU A 95 15.26 -2.87 5.87
C GLU A 95 14.24 -3.34 6.92
N GLU A 96 13.54 -2.40 7.57
CA GLU A 96 12.64 -2.68 8.68
C GLU A 96 11.22 -3.04 8.20
N GLY A 97 10.85 -2.55 7.03
CA GLY A 97 9.51 -2.65 6.46
C GLY A 97 8.75 -1.33 6.53
N PRO A 98 7.54 -1.27 5.96
CA PRO A 98 6.73 -0.05 5.86
C PRO A 98 6.12 0.32 7.23
N LEU A 99 6.97 0.75 8.17
CA LEU A 99 6.57 1.07 9.54
C LEU A 99 6.18 2.55 9.66
N SER A 100 5.09 2.82 10.38
CA SER A 100 4.60 4.16 10.67
C SER A 100 3.64 4.12 11.84
N TYR A 101 3.68 5.12 12.72
CA TYR A 101 2.67 5.30 13.74
C TYR A 101 1.42 5.95 13.16
N LEU A 102 0.26 5.32 13.38
CA LEU A 102 -1.06 5.73 12.87
C LEU A 102 -1.17 5.80 11.34
N GLY A 103 -0.14 5.38 10.60
CA GLY A 103 -0.03 5.68 9.17
C GLY A 103 0.23 7.14 8.84
N MET A 104 0.58 7.96 9.83
CA MET A 104 0.75 9.41 9.69
C MET A 104 2.16 9.90 10.03
N ALA A 105 2.90 9.22 10.90
CA ALA A 105 4.25 9.63 11.30
C ALA A 105 5.21 8.45 11.32
N VAL A 106 6.52 8.73 11.21
CA VAL A 106 7.57 7.72 11.24
C VAL A 106 8.60 8.09 12.31
N ALA A 107 8.91 7.16 13.20
CA ALA A 107 9.94 7.35 14.23
C ALA A 107 11.30 7.66 13.57
N GLY A 108 12.03 8.64 14.10
CA GLY A 108 13.27 9.14 13.49
C GLY A 108 13.05 10.29 12.47
N PHE A 109 11.81 10.62 12.11
CA PHE A 109 11.48 11.66 11.13
C PHE A 109 10.58 12.74 11.76
N PRO A 110 11.14 13.62 12.62
CA PRO A 110 10.37 14.64 13.33
C PRO A 110 9.70 15.62 12.37
N ASN A 111 8.47 16.05 12.69
CA ASN A 111 7.64 16.96 11.91
C ASN A 111 7.31 16.50 10.48
N LEU A 112 7.68 15.27 10.09
CA LEU A 112 7.23 14.68 8.84
C LEU A 112 5.89 13.97 9.07
N PHE A 113 4.88 14.42 8.34
CA PHE A 113 3.60 13.72 8.25
C PHE A 113 3.41 13.09 6.87
N THR A 114 2.79 11.92 6.85
CA THR A 114 2.30 11.25 5.64
C THR A 114 0.79 11.17 5.70
N ILE A 115 0.14 11.20 4.54
CA ILE A 115 -1.31 11.02 4.43
C ILE A 115 -1.52 9.63 3.84
N GLN A 116 -2.30 8.80 4.53
CA GLN A 116 -2.61 7.44 4.10
C GLN A 116 -1.34 6.57 3.89
N GLY A 117 -0.30 6.84 4.68
CA GLY A 117 0.92 6.03 4.75
C GLY A 117 0.65 4.68 5.43
N PRO A 118 1.65 3.77 5.49
CA PRO A 118 1.50 2.38 5.89
C PRO A 118 0.42 2.09 6.93
N GLY A 119 0.58 2.09 8.25
CA GLY A 119 -0.47 1.66 9.19
C GLY A 119 -1.81 2.45 9.25
N SER A 120 -2.25 3.18 8.22
CA SER A 120 -3.56 3.84 8.10
C SER A 120 -4.60 2.93 7.40
N PRO A 121 -5.90 3.27 7.42
CA PRO A 121 -6.91 2.53 6.66
C PRO A 121 -6.60 2.49 5.16
N SER A 122 -6.13 3.59 4.57
CA SER A 122 -5.69 3.68 3.18
C SER A 122 -6.67 2.97 2.23
N ALA A 123 -6.17 2.02 1.46
CA ALA A 123 -6.95 1.27 0.49
C ALA A 123 -7.73 0.07 1.06
N ALA A 124 -7.72 -0.14 2.38
CA ALA A 124 -8.63 -1.04 3.07
C ALA A 124 -10.00 -0.39 3.35
N ALA A 125 -10.15 0.92 3.08
CA ALA A 125 -11.39 1.65 3.29
C ALA A 125 -11.70 2.60 2.12
N ASN A 126 -12.77 3.40 2.26
CA ASN A 126 -13.00 4.53 1.37
C ASN A 126 -11.85 5.53 1.51
N PHE A 127 -11.10 5.71 0.43
CA PHE A 127 -9.85 6.46 0.45
C PHE A 127 -10.05 7.95 0.79
N VAL A 128 -11.15 8.55 0.33
CA VAL A 128 -11.47 9.97 0.58
C VAL A 128 -11.81 10.18 2.05
N ALA A 129 -12.68 9.34 2.61
CA ALA A 129 -13.09 9.46 4.01
C ALA A 129 -11.92 9.30 5.00
N ALA A 130 -10.98 8.39 4.72
CA ALA A 130 -9.77 8.24 5.52
C ALA A 130 -8.74 9.36 5.26
N LEU A 131 -8.70 9.93 4.04
CA LEU A 131 -7.85 11.09 3.72
C LEU A 131 -8.32 12.32 4.48
N GLU A 132 -9.61 12.61 4.49
CA GLU A 132 -10.18 13.75 5.23
C GLU A 132 -9.84 13.64 6.71
N GLN A 133 -10.02 12.45 7.31
CA GLN A 133 -9.64 12.22 8.71
C GLN A 133 -8.16 12.50 8.97
N ASN A 134 -7.24 12.03 8.10
CA ASN A 134 -5.81 12.29 8.26
C ASN A 134 -5.49 13.78 8.18
N VAL A 135 -6.06 14.48 7.20
CA VAL A 135 -5.85 15.92 7.01
C VAL A 135 -6.38 16.72 8.21
N GLU A 136 -7.59 16.39 8.69
CA GLU A 136 -8.19 16.99 9.89
C GLU A 136 -7.28 16.79 11.11
N TRP A 137 -6.91 15.54 11.39
CA TRP A 137 -6.11 15.18 12.56
C TRP A 137 -4.72 15.83 12.54
N ILE A 138 -4.04 15.82 11.37
CA ILE A 138 -2.74 16.49 11.20
C ILE A 138 -2.89 18.00 11.37
N GLY A 139 -3.97 18.59 10.84
CA GLY A 139 -4.27 20.01 11.01
C GLY A 139 -4.42 20.41 12.48
N ASP A 140 -5.22 19.65 13.23
CA ASP A 140 -5.43 19.85 14.66
C ASP A 140 -4.15 19.62 15.47
N CYS A 141 -3.34 18.62 15.09
CA CYS A 141 -2.02 18.39 15.65
C CYS A 141 -1.11 19.61 15.48
N VAL A 142 -0.98 20.13 14.26
CA VAL A 142 -0.15 21.31 13.99
C VAL A 142 -0.65 22.54 14.77
N ALA A 143 -1.97 22.73 14.86
CA ALA A 143 -2.55 23.79 15.67
C ALA A 143 -2.22 23.64 17.16
N HIS A 144 -2.32 22.42 17.70
CA HIS A 144 -1.96 22.11 19.08
C HIS A 144 -0.49 22.41 19.38
N LEU A 145 0.43 21.98 18.51
CA LEU A 145 1.87 22.24 18.68
C LEU A 145 2.15 23.74 18.76
N ARG A 146 1.56 24.52 17.84
CA ARG A 146 1.69 25.99 17.82
C ARG A 146 1.10 26.63 19.07
N GLY A 147 -0.08 26.19 19.52
CA GLY A 147 -0.76 26.74 20.68
C GLY A 147 -0.03 26.51 22.01
N HIS A 148 0.76 25.43 22.09
CA HIS A 148 1.51 25.06 23.31
C HIS A 148 3.01 25.34 23.21
N GLY A 149 3.48 25.91 22.10
CA GLY A 149 4.88 26.30 21.91
C GLY A 149 5.84 25.15 21.59
N TYR A 150 5.34 23.97 21.26
CA TYR A 150 6.17 22.85 20.81
C TYR A 150 6.74 23.12 19.42
N ARG A 151 8.00 22.72 19.21
CA ARG A 151 8.72 22.89 17.94
C ARG A 151 8.85 21.59 17.15
N THR A 152 8.74 20.47 17.86
CA THR A 152 8.97 19.14 17.32
C THR A 152 7.90 18.18 17.82
N ILE A 153 7.42 17.34 16.91
CA ILE A 153 6.64 16.14 17.18
C ILE A 153 7.30 14.97 16.48
N GLU A 154 7.42 13.85 17.16
CA GLU A 154 8.03 12.64 16.61
C GLU A 154 7.39 11.40 17.21
N ALA A 155 7.05 10.41 16.39
CA ALA A 155 6.52 9.15 16.89
C ALA A 155 7.59 8.42 17.72
N LEU A 156 7.18 7.83 18.85
CA LEU A 156 8.04 6.95 19.62
C LEU A 156 8.22 5.61 18.89
N PRO A 157 9.44 5.05 18.79
CA PRO A 157 9.67 3.76 18.13
C PRO A 157 8.78 2.63 18.65
N GLU A 158 8.58 2.56 19.97
CA GLU A 158 7.72 1.57 20.62
C GLU A 158 6.25 1.74 20.23
N ALA A 159 5.74 2.97 20.19
CA ALA A 159 4.35 3.23 19.79
C ALA A 159 4.11 2.90 18.31
N GLN A 160 5.10 3.19 17.46
CA GLN A 160 5.09 2.78 16.05
C GLN A 160 5.03 1.27 15.90
N GLN A 161 5.89 0.53 16.62
CA GLN A 161 5.93 -0.93 16.54
C GLN A 161 4.61 -1.54 17.03
N ASP A 162 4.13 -1.11 18.21
CA ASP A 162 2.88 -1.59 18.79
C ASP A 162 1.68 -1.37 17.84
N TRP A 163 1.66 -0.23 17.15
CA TRP A 163 0.62 0.07 16.17
C TRP A 163 0.64 -0.89 14.98
N ILE A 164 1.82 -1.17 14.44
CA ILE A 164 1.99 -2.09 13.30
C ILE A 164 1.71 -3.54 13.71
N ASP A 165 2.10 -3.95 14.92
CA ASP A 165 1.80 -5.28 15.43
C ASP A 165 0.29 -5.49 15.57
N GLN A 166 -0.43 -4.49 16.07
CA GLN A 166 -1.89 -4.52 16.12
C GLN A 166 -2.51 -4.56 14.72
N ALA A 167 -2.04 -3.74 13.79
CA ALA A 167 -2.51 -3.75 12.40
C ALA A 167 -2.29 -5.12 11.74
N THR A 168 -1.14 -5.73 11.99
CA THR A 168 -0.77 -7.07 11.50
C THR A 168 -1.66 -8.15 12.12
N ALA A 169 -1.96 -8.06 13.42
CA ALA A 169 -2.83 -9.00 14.10
C ALA A 169 -4.26 -8.99 13.56
N LEU A 170 -4.77 -7.81 13.14
CA LEU A 170 -6.11 -7.69 12.55
C LEU A 170 -6.26 -8.46 11.23
N VAL A 171 -5.19 -8.56 10.43
CA VAL A 171 -5.23 -9.24 9.13
C VAL A 171 -4.77 -10.68 9.17
N ALA A 172 -4.06 -11.11 10.22
CA ALA A 172 -3.57 -12.47 10.39
C ALA A 172 -4.63 -13.58 10.18
N PRO A 173 -5.89 -13.45 10.66
CA PRO A 173 -6.92 -14.47 10.45
C PRO A 173 -7.66 -14.35 9.10
N THR A 174 -7.23 -13.46 8.19
CA THR A 174 -7.98 -13.13 6.97
C THR A 174 -7.34 -13.69 5.71
N VAL A 175 -8.10 -13.70 4.61
CA VAL A 175 -7.57 -14.09 3.28
C VAL A 175 -6.45 -13.18 2.78
N LEU A 176 -6.31 -11.96 3.31
CA LEU A 176 -5.36 -10.94 2.85
C LEU A 176 -3.88 -11.35 3.04
N VAL A 177 -3.63 -12.25 4.00
CA VAL A 177 -2.31 -12.82 4.28
C VAL A 177 -2.15 -14.24 3.73
N HIS A 178 -3.13 -14.76 2.98
CA HIS A 178 -3.06 -16.12 2.44
C HIS A 178 -1.79 -16.30 1.58
N PRO A 179 -1.03 -17.41 1.72
CA PRO A 179 0.27 -17.57 1.07
C PRO A 179 0.26 -17.41 -0.45
N SER A 180 -0.80 -17.85 -1.14
CA SER A 180 -0.94 -17.68 -2.60
C SER A 180 -1.38 -16.27 -3.03
N CYS A 181 -1.71 -15.39 -2.09
CA CYS A 181 -2.20 -14.05 -2.40
C CYS A 181 -1.08 -13.02 -2.53
N ASN A 182 -0.54 -12.87 -3.73
CA ASN A 182 0.37 -11.78 -4.07
C ASN A 182 -0.45 -10.56 -4.54
N SER A 183 -0.41 -9.48 -3.77
CA SER A 183 -1.14 -8.25 -4.09
C SER A 183 -0.30 -7.03 -3.73
N TRP A 184 -0.66 -5.88 -4.28
CA TRP A 184 0.00 -4.63 -3.92
C TRP A 184 -0.30 -4.21 -2.48
N TYR A 185 -1.35 -4.74 -1.85
CA TYR A 185 -1.62 -4.49 -0.43
C TYR A 185 -0.53 -5.05 0.49
N ASN A 186 0.12 -6.14 0.06
CA ASN A 186 1.12 -6.83 0.86
C ASN A 186 2.54 -6.76 0.28
N GLY A 187 2.76 -5.94 -0.75
CA GLY A 187 4.06 -5.81 -1.43
C GLY A 187 4.44 -6.98 -2.32
N GLY A 188 3.63 -8.04 -2.41
CA GLY A 188 3.93 -9.23 -3.22
C GLY A 188 3.92 -9.01 -4.74
N ASN A 189 3.62 -7.78 -5.21
CA ASN A 189 3.71 -7.40 -6.61
C ASN A 189 5.07 -6.79 -7.00
N VAL A 190 5.96 -6.50 -6.05
CA VAL A 190 7.28 -5.90 -6.29
C VAL A 190 8.36 -6.91 -5.90
N PRO A 191 9.19 -7.39 -6.86
CA PRO A 191 10.30 -8.28 -6.55
C PRO A 191 11.24 -7.68 -5.49
N GLY A 192 11.61 -8.48 -4.49
CA GLY A 192 12.50 -8.06 -3.40
C GLY A 192 11.83 -7.25 -2.28
N LYS A 193 10.58 -6.82 -2.43
CA LYS A 193 9.87 -6.09 -1.36
C LYS A 193 9.41 -7.05 -0.26
N LYS A 194 9.63 -6.66 1.00
CA LYS A 194 9.16 -7.40 2.18
C LYS A 194 7.65 -7.57 2.11
N ARG A 195 7.19 -8.82 2.28
CA ARG A 195 5.76 -9.14 2.22
C ARG A 195 5.09 -8.88 3.58
N MET A 196 4.28 -7.83 3.64
CA MET A 196 3.56 -7.41 4.84
C MET A 196 2.32 -6.63 4.40
N TYR A 197 1.14 -6.97 4.92
CA TYR A 197 -0.06 -6.18 4.65
C TYR A 197 0.08 -4.81 5.28
N MET A 198 -0.10 -3.76 4.48
CA MET A 198 0.26 -2.41 4.91
C MET A 198 -0.91 -1.65 5.56
N GLY A 199 -2.18 -1.99 5.26
CA GLY A 199 -3.34 -1.22 5.74
C GLY A 199 -3.88 -1.63 7.12
N TYR A 200 -4.56 -0.70 7.78
CA TYR A 200 -5.31 -0.92 9.03
C TYR A 200 -6.77 -1.32 8.76
N THR A 201 -7.17 -2.52 9.19
CA THR A 201 -8.45 -3.14 8.76
C THR A 201 -9.58 -3.10 9.78
N ALA A 202 -9.43 -2.40 10.92
CA ALA A 202 -10.52 -2.29 11.91
C ALA A 202 -11.65 -1.34 11.46
N GLY A 203 -11.51 -0.67 10.31
CA GLY A 203 -12.48 0.26 9.76
C GLY A 203 -12.25 1.71 10.18
N ILE A 204 -12.83 2.64 9.41
CA ILE A 204 -12.68 4.09 9.62
C ILE A 204 -13.19 4.54 11.00
N PRO A 205 -14.37 4.09 11.50
CA PRO A 205 -14.87 4.55 12.79
C PRO A 205 -13.91 4.24 13.95
N GLU A 206 -13.38 3.00 13.97
CA GLU A 206 -12.43 2.58 15.00
C GLU A 206 -11.09 3.30 14.85
N TYR A 207 -10.58 3.45 13.63
CA TYR A 207 -9.35 4.21 13.38
C TYR A 207 -9.48 5.68 13.85
N ARG A 208 -10.59 6.34 13.52
CA ARG A 208 -10.88 7.72 13.96
C ARG A 208 -10.96 7.79 15.49
N ARG A 209 -11.72 6.89 16.13
CA ARG A 209 -11.81 6.81 17.61
C ARG A 209 -10.43 6.74 18.26
N ARG A 210 -9.56 5.86 17.78
CA ARG A 210 -8.19 5.71 18.31
C ARG A 210 -7.32 6.94 18.10
N CYS A 211 -7.40 7.57 16.93
CA CYS A 211 -6.68 8.82 16.67
C CYS A 211 -7.15 9.95 17.59
N ASP A 212 -8.46 10.07 17.81
CA ASP A 212 -9.06 11.08 18.68
C ASP A 212 -8.66 10.85 20.15
N GLU A 213 -8.65 9.60 20.62
CA GLU A 213 -8.18 9.24 21.96
C GLU A 213 -6.70 9.61 22.17
N ILE A 214 -5.86 9.36 21.17
CA ILE A 214 -4.44 9.74 21.21
C ILE A 214 -4.29 11.26 21.28
N ALA A 215 -5.02 12.02 20.45
CA ALA A 215 -4.98 13.47 20.47
C ALA A 215 -5.48 14.04 21.82
N ALA A 216 -6.59 13.50 22.34
CA ALA A 216 -7.15 13.89 23.64
C ALA A 216 -6.21 13.59 24.82
N ALA A 217 -5.39 12.55 24.70
CA ALA A 217 -4.35 12.18 25.67
C ALA A 217 -3.04 12.99 25.50
N GLY A 218 -3.07 14.13 24.79
CA GLY A 218 -1.89 14.96 24.57
C GLY A 218 -0.92 14.36 23.55
N TYR A 219 -1.45 13.72 22.51
CA TYR A 219 -0.68 13.01 21.47
C TYR A 219 0.17 11.87 22.05
N ALA A 220 -0.45 11.01 22.85
CA ALA A 220 0.18 9.81 23.39
C ALA A 220 0.87 8.98 22.29
N GLY A 221 2.06 8.44 22.58
CA GLY A 221 2.88 7.76 21.56
C GLY A 221 3.74 8.70 20.71
N PHE A 222 3.64 10.02 20.91
CA PHE A 222 4.56 11.00 20.37
C PHE A 222 5.41 11.65 21.46
N LYS A 223 6.63 12.04 21.08
CA LYS A 223 7.48 12.97 21.84
C LYS A 223 7.26 14.38 21.31
N LEU A 224 6.80 15.28 22.18
CA LEU A 224 6.68 16.71 21.91
C LEU A 224 7.83 17.47 22.60
N ALA A 225 8.49 18.37 21.89
CA ALA A 225 9.54 19.25 22.45
C ALA A 225 9.58 20.61 21.73
#